data_AF-A0AAW2IAZ1-F1
#
_entry.id   AF-A0AAW2IAZ1-F1
#
_cell.length_a   1.000
_cell.length_b   1.000
_cell.length_c   1.000
_cell.angle_alpha   90.00
_cell.angle_beta   90.00
_cell.angle_gamma   90.00
#
_symmetry.space_group_name_H-M   'P 1'
#
loop_
_entity.id
_entity.type
_entity.pdbx_description
1 polymer ?
#
loop_
_entity_poly.entity_id
_entity_poly.type
_entity_poly.pdbx_seq_one_letter_code
_entity_poly.pdbx_strand_id
1 'polypeptide(L)'
;MKFQVIIVILSSIIANEGFIVKRSIKDESVSDYLTERICWWNEVCKEEFQTLFRCKCPAWSFCRSPGKYYNAFCSVAETGYIWNQPAINWGMSVDGV
;
A
#
# COMPACT_ATOMS: atom_id res chain seq x y z
N MET A 1 14.63 39.39 34.71
CA MET A 1 14.00 38.09 35.07
C MET A 1 12.64 37.84 34.40
N LYS A 2 11.68 38.78 34.42
CA LYS A 2 10.32 38.56 33.84
C LYS A 2 10.29 38.31 32.32
N PHE A 3 11.13 39.00 31.55
CA PHE A 3 11.24 38.81 30.09
C PHE A 3 11.79 37.45 29.66
N GLN A 4 12.68 36.88 30.48
CA GLN A 4 13.34 35.60 30.18
C GLN A 4 12.36 34.42 30.31
N VAL A 5 11.41 34.53 31.25
CA VAL A 5 10.33 33.54 31.44
C VAL A 5 9.35 33.56 30.25
N ILE A 6 9.05 34.74 29.71
CA ILE A 6 8.12 34.90 28.57
C ILE A 6 8.69 34.21 27.30
N ILE A 7 10.00 34.30 27.06
CA ILE A 7 10.67 33.67 25.92
C ILE A 7 10.66 32.13 26.03
N VAL A 8 10.84 31.59 27.24
CA VAL A 8 10.79 30.13 27.49
C VAL A 8 9.37 29.59 27.30
N ILE A 9 8.35 30.35 27.71
CA ILE A 9 6.95 29.95 27.51
C ILE A 9 6.59 30.01 26.01
N LEU A 10 6.98 31.07 25.29
CA LEU A 10 6.71 31.21 23.85
C LEU A 10 7.36 30.10 23.01
N SER A 11 8.60 29.70 23.33
CA SER A 11 9.29 28.63 22.60
C SER A 11 8.65 27.24 22.81
N SER A 12 7.99 27.03 23.94
CA SER A 12 7.29 25.77 24.25
C SER A 12 6.01 25.57 23.43
N ILE A 13 5.40 26.65 22.93
CA ILE A 13 4.11 26.63 22.22
C ILE A 13 4.28 26.30 20.72
N ILE A 14 5.47 26.54 20.15
CA ILE A 14 5.74 26.40 18.71
C ILE A 14 6.05 24.94 18.31
N ALA A 15 6.29 24.05 19.27
CA ALA A 15 6.86 22.73 19.02
C ALA A 15 5.85 21.61 18.65
N ASN A 16 4.62 21.93 18.23
CA ASN A 16 3.58 20.91 18.02
C ASN A 16 3.00 20.90 16.60
N GLU A 17 3.85 20.60 15.61
CA GLU A 17 3.38 20.19 14.27
C GLU A 17 3.25 18.66 14.21
N GLY A 18 2.05 18.17 14.54
CA GLY A 18 1.71 16.75 14.39
C GLY A 18 1.43 16.42 12.92
N PHE A 19 2.43 15.92 12.18
CA PHE A 19 2.23 15.47 10.81
C PHE A 19 1.71 14.02 10.78
N ILE A 20 0.49 13.79 10.28
CA ILE A 20 -0.01 12.42 10.04
C ILE A 20 0.66 11.88 8.78
N VAL A 21 1.76 11.16 8.97
CA VAL A 21 2.39 10.40 7.88
C VAL A 21 1.54 9.15 7.60
N LYS A 22 0.98 9.06 6.39
CA LYS A 22 0.38 7.82 5.88
C LYS A 22 1.48 6.75 5.80
N ARG A 23 1.46 5.76 6.70
CA ARG A 23 2.38 4.62 6.63
C ARG A 23 1.89 3.63 5.57
N SER A 24 2.75 3.32 4.62
CA SER A 24 2.61 2.15 3.75
C SER A 24 3.68 1.13 4.13
N ILE A 25 3.29 -0.14 4.20
CA ILE A 25 4.22 -1.25 4.37
C ILE A 25 4.23 -1.99 3.04
N LYS A 26 5.40 -2.04 2.40
CA LYS A 26 5.61 -2.80 1.17
C LYS A 26 6.09 -4.19 1.55
N ASP A 27 5.38 -5.20 1.10
CA ASP A 27 5.65 -6.62 1.36
C ASP A 27 5.99 -7.32 0.04
N GLU A 28 7.14 -8.00 0.06
CA GLU A 28 7.70 -8.74 -1.08
C GLU A 28 7.77 -10.25 -0.81
N SER A 29 7.09 -10.74 0.23
CA SER A 29 7.06 -12.16 0.62
C SER A 29 6.25 -13.04 -0.34
N VAL A 30 5.46 -12.43 -1.21
CA VAL A 30 4.62 -13.10 -2.21
C VAL A 30 5.12 -12.67 -3.59
N SER A 31 5.53 -13.63 -4.40
CA SER A 31 6.15 -13.37 -5.71
C SER A 31 5.54 -14.17 -6.86
N ASP A 32 4.51 -14.98 -6.61
CA ASP A 32 3.98 -15.90 -7.60
C ASP A 32 2.44 -15.92 -7.61
N TYR A 33 1.85 -16.42 -8.70
CA TYR A 33 0.42 -16.35 -8.99
C TYR A 33 -0.21 -17.74 -9.07
N LEU A 34 -1.36 -17.90 -8.44
CA LEU A 34 -2.21 -19.08 -8.58
C LEU A 34 -2.84 -19.15 -9.98
N THR A 35 -3.26 -18.01 -10.54
CA THR A 35 -3.82 -17.95 -11.89
C THR A 35 -3.30 -16.76 -12.67
N GLU A 36 -3.07 -17.00 -13.96
CA GLU A 36 -2.48 -16.02 -14.87
C GLU A 36 -3.52 -15.06 -15.49
N ARG A 37 -4.16 -14.23 -14.66
CA ARG A 37 -5.11 -13.21 -15.14
C ARG A 37 -5.12 -11.90 -14.36
N ILE A 38 -5.72 -10.87 -14.95
CA ILE A 38 -6.03 -9.60 -14.25
C ILE A 38 -7.23 -9.81 -13.31
N CYS A 39 -7.22 -9.15 -12.14
CA CYS A 39 -8.31 -9.16 -11.19
C CYS A 39 -9.52 -8.37 -11.68
N TRP A 40 -10.73 -8.85 -11.38
CA TRP A 40 -11.97 -8.10 -11.57
C TRP A 40 -12.14 -7.02 -10.49
N TRP A 41 -13.13 -6.15 -10.68
CA TRP A 41 -13.52 -5.17 -9.67
C TRP A 41 -13.93 -5.86 -8.36
N ASN A 42 -13.37 -5.40 -7.25
CA ASN A 42 -13.60 -5.93 -5.90
C ASN A 42 -13.22 -7.40 -5.70
N GLU A 43 -12.45 -7.98 -6.62
CA GLU A 43 -11.89 -9.31 -6.43
C GLU A 43 -10.72 -9.29 -5.44
N VAL A 44 -10.60 -10.36 -4.65
CA VAL A 44 -9.47 -10.56 -3.75
C VAL A 44 -8.23 -10.89 -4.57
N CYS A 45 -7.23 -10.01 -4.57
CA CYS A 45 -5.94 -10.24 -5.23
C CYS A 45 -5.03 -11.16 -4.40
N LYS A 46 -5.18 -11.18 -3.07
CA LYS A 46 -4.44 -12.06 -2.15
C LYS A 46 -5.26 -12.37 -0.90
N GLU A 47 -5.43 -13.64 -0.58
CA GLU A 47 -6.16 -14.09 0.62
C GLU A 47 -5.27 -14.02 1.87
N GLU A 48 -5.88 -13.98 3.05
CA GLU A 48 -5.16 -14.09 4.32
C GLU A 48 -4.27 -15.34 4.36
N PHE A 49 -3.05 -15.19 4.89
CA PHE A 49 -2.03 -16.25 5.03
C PHE A 49 -1.53 -16.96 3.76
N GLN A 50 -2.07 -16.64 2.58
CA GLN A 50 -1.58 -17.22 1.32
C GLN A 50 -0.23 -16.62 0.89
N THR A 51 0.59 -17.46 0.27
CA THR A 51 1.91 -17.11 -0.29
C THR A 51 1.87 -16.93 -1.81
N LEU A 52 0.68 -16.95 -2.42
CA LEU A 52 0.43 -16.76 -3.85
C LEU A 52 -0.66 -15.70 -4.06
N PHE A 53 -0.52 -14.91 -5.12
CA PHE A 53 -1.57 -14.02 -5.60
C PHE A 53 -2.64 -14.80 -6.36
N ARG A 54 -3.91 -14.44 -6.24
CA ARG A 54 -4.96 -15.04 -7.08
C ARG A 54 -4.93 -14.51 -8.50
N CYS A 55 -4.65 -13.22 -8.66
CA CYS A 55 -4.67 -12.50 -9.91
C CYS A 55 -3.80 -11.24 -9.79
N LYS A 56 -3.44 -10.64 -10.92
CA LYS A 56 -2.69 -9.38 -10.95
C LYS A 56 -3.65 -8.19 -10.94
N CYS A 57 -3.39 -7.21 -10.10
CA CYS A 57 -4.05 -5.92 -10.21
C CYS A 57 -3.59 -5.18 -11.48
N PRO A 58 -4.48 -4.39 -12.11
CA PRO A 58 -4.09 -3.51 -13.21
C PRO A 58 -2.91 -2.60 -12.85
N ALA A 59 -2.14 -2.17 -13.86
CA ALA A 59 -0.91 -1.38 -13.68
C ALA A 59 -1.09 -0.05 -12.92
N TRP A 60 -2.32 0.47 -12.88
CA TRP A 60 -2.69 1.70 -12.17
C TRP A 60 -3.16 1.46 -10.73
N SER A 61 -3.06 0.23 -10.21
CA SER A 61 -3.58 -0.16 -8.90
C SER A 61 -2.63 -1.09 -8.14
N PHE A 62 -2.82 -1.16 -6.82
CA PHE A 62 -2.02 -1.93 -5.89
C PHE A 62 -2.85 -3.03 -5.21
N CYS A 63 -2.25 -4.19 -4.98
CA CYS A 63 -2.86 -5.22 -4.15
C CYS A 63 -2.68 -4.84 -2.67
N ARG A 64 -3.78 -4.40 -2.03
CA ARG A 64 -3.75 -3.71 -0.74
C ARG A 64 -4.70 -4.30 0.28
N SER A 65 -4.29 -4.32 1.54
CA SER A 65 -5.17 -4.52 2.70
C SER A 65 -4.92 -3.50 3.83
N PRO A 66 -5.77 -3.47 4.87
CA PRO A 66 -5.51 -2.71 6.10
C PRO A 66 -4.31 -3.24 6.92
N GLY A 67 -3.89 -4.49 6.71
CA GLY A 67 -2.83 -5.14 7.47
C GLY A 67 -2.47 -6.54 6.95
N LYS A 68 -1.34 -7.09 7.39
CA LYS A 68 -0.77 -8.36 6.90
C LYS A 68 -1.74 -9.56 6.91
N TYR A 69 -2.61 -9.63 7.92
CA TYR A 69 -3.51 -10.76 8.19
C TYR A 69 -4.95 -10.53 7.69
N TYR A 70 -5.10 -9.75 6.62
CA TYR A 70 -6.39 -9.49 5.98
C TYR A 70 -6.32 -9.81 4.50
N ASN A 71 -7.50 -10.07 3.91
CA ASN A 71 -7.65 -10.15 2.46
C ASN A 71 -7.27 -8.81 1.82
N ALA A 72 -6.60 -8.92 0.68
CA ALA A 72 -6.16 -7.78 -0.10
C ALA A 72 -7.00 -7.65 -1.37
N PHE A 73 -7.23 -6.41 -1.77
CA PHE A 73 -8.02 -6.05 -2.95
C PHE A 73 -7.26 -5.03 -3.79
N CYS A 74 -7.57 -4.97 -5.09
CA CYS A 74 -6.98 -3.96 -5.96
C CYS A 74 -7.51 -2.56 -5.60
N SER A 75 -6.60 -1.63 -5.32
CA SER A 75 -6.92 -0.26 -4.94
C SER A 75 -5.89 0.71 -5.49
N VAL A 76 -6.33 1.89 -5.91
CA VAL A 76 -5.43 2.99 -6.35
C VAL A 76 -4.68 3.65 -5.19
N ALA A 77 -5.06 3.36 -3.95
CA ALA A 77 -4.53 4.04 -2.79
C ALA A 77 -3.23 3.37 -2.29
N GLU A 78 -2.10 4.08 -2.33
CA GLU A 78 -0.79 3.59 -1.87
C GLU A 78 -0.59 3.72 -0.34
N THR A 79 -1.59 3.34 0.46
CA THR A 79 -1.48 3.33 1.94
C THR A 79 -1.83 1.96 2.52
N GLY A 80 -1.51 1.72 3.80
CA GLY A 80 -1.78 0.42 4.41
C GLY A 80 -0.74 -0.64 4.04
N TYR A 81 -1.16 -1.90 3.99
CA TYR A 81 -0.28 -3.02 3.66
C TYR A 81 -0.40 -3.33 2.18
N ILE A 82 0.71 -3.24 1.45
CA ILE A 82 0.74 -3.35 0.00
C ILE A 82 1.69 -4.48 -0.36
N TRP A 83 1.21 -5.42 -1.16
CA TRP A 83 2.05 -6.44 -1.74
C TRP A 83 2.52 -6.02 -3.13
N ASN A 84 3.83 -6.03 -3.34
CA ASN A 84 4.42 -5.75 -4.64
C ASN A 84 4.16 -6.94 -5.57
N GLN A 85 3.38 -6.70 -6.61
CA GLN A 85 3.04 -7.71 -7.60
C GLN A 85 4.10 -7.74 -8.71
N PRO A 86 4.79 -8.88 -8.93
CA PRO A 86 5.82 -8.94 -9.95
C PRO A 86 5.28 -8.66 -11.35
N ALA A 87 6.17 -8.17 -12.21
CA ALA A 87 5.86 -7.98 -13.62
C ALA A 87 5.64 -9.33 -14.28
N ILE A 88 4.38 -9.68 -14.43
CA ILE A 88 3.93 -10.74 -15.31
C ILE A 88 4.36 -10.47 -16.76
N ASN A 89 5.02 -11.45 -17.36
CA ASN A 89 5.36 -11.51 -18.77
C ASN A 89 4.55 -12.65 -19.43
N TRP A 90 3.21 -12.55 -19.43
CA TRP A 90 2.32 -13.60 -19.97
C TRP A 90 2.33 -13.71 -21.50
N GLY A 91 3.35 -13.21 -22.18
CA GLY A 91 3.39 -13.23 -23.65
C GLY A 91 2.19 -12.52 -24.30
N MET A 92 1.44 -11.68 -23.56
CA MET A 92 0.36 -10.88 -24.11
C MET A 92 0.98 -9.77 -24.96
N SER A 93 1.03 -10.01 -26.27
CA SER A 93 0.97 -8.95 -27.25
C SER A 93 -0.21 -8.04 -26.89
N VAL A 94 0.11 -6.82 -26.48
CA VAL A 94 -0.84 -5.70 -26.46
C VAL A 94 -1.19 -5.39 -27.91
N ASP A 95 -2.07 -6.19 -28.50
CA ASP A 95 -2.68 -5.83 -29.78
C ASP A 95 -3.60 -4.64 -29.49
N GLY A 96 -3.06 -3.46 -29.77
CA GLY A 96 -3.79 -2.21 -29.71
C GLY A 96 -4.99 -2.25 -30.65
N VAL A 97 -6.17 -2.04 -30.08
CA VAL A 97 -7.35 -1.44 -30.70
C VAL A 97 -8.05 -0.60 -29.64
#